data_AF-A0A1F9CYJ8-F1
#
_entry.id   AF-A0A1F9CYJ8-F1
#
_cell.length_a   1.000
_cell.length_b   1.000
_cell.length_c   1.000
_cell.angle_alpha   90.00
_cell.angle_beta   90.00
_cell.angle_gamma   90.00
#
_symmetry.space_group_name_H-M   'P 1'
#
loop_
_entity.id
_entity.type
_entity.pdbx_description
1 polymer ?
#
loop_
_entity_poly.entity_id
_entity_poly.type
_entity_poly.pdbx_seq_one_letter_code
_entity_poly.pdbx_strand_id
1 'polypeptide(L)'
;MATWSKIAEEFKSLLRLKTEPVAFRRLEKAEELDKIKNVVRVKRGFTYCQVPFLVRVMGQTVGITKQDPIGVRCTRLHGLREASEKGMQAEAEMLSKTWFGSPEDALKQQRETPRLPVGEAIVISPLYKEKFEPEVVSIYGNPAQIMMILCGLQKEKYERFHFFFIGEGACADSLAQCYVTGKPALAIPCFGERSMGQVADDEIVVALPPGELERAISGMQKLAKIGFKYPISFIGGLADPTSVLAQFYPAQDKK
;
A
#
# COMPACT_ATOMS: atom_id res chain seq x y z
N MET A 1 -15.90 7.18 16.54
CA MET A 1 -14.90 6.76 15.54
C MET A 1 -13.69 6.27 16.30
N ALA A 2 -13.11 5.14 15.91
CA ALA A 2 -11.90 4.63 16.53
C ALA A 2 -10.71 5.57 16.26
N THR A 3 -9.74 5.61 17.17
CA THR A 3 -8.49 6.36 16.92
C THR A 3 -7.58 5.57 15.98
N TRP A 4 -6.63 6.22 15.30
CA TRP A 4 -5.73 5.53 14.37
C TRP A 4 -4.82 4.51 15.06
N SER A 5 -4.43 4.75 16.31
CA SER A 5 -3.75 3.79 17.17
C SER A 5 -4.55 2.51 17.37
N LYS A 6 -5.85 2.64 17.65
CA LYS A 6 -6.72 1.47 17.80
C LYS A 6 -6.87 0.70 16.49
N ILE A 7 -7.07 1.40 15.38
CA ILE A 7 -7.15 0.77 14.04
C ILE A 7 -5.86 0.01 13.71
N ALA A 8 -4.70 0.61 13.96
CA ALA A 8 -3.42 -0.04 13.74
C ALA A 8 -3.26 -1.32 14.58
N GLU A 9 -3.63 -1.27 15.87
CA GLU A 9 -3.61 -2.42 16.77
C GLU A 9 -4.58 -3.52 16.34
N GLU A 10 -5.78 -3.18 15.87
CA GLU A 10 -6.76 -4.14 15.36
C GLU A 10 -6.25 -4.87 14.11
N PHE A 11 -5.63 -4.18 13.14
CA PHE A 11 -4.98 -4.84 12.01
C PHE A 11 -3.84 -5.76 12.44
N LYS A 12 -2.97 -5.27 13.34
CA LYS A 12 -1.84 -6.06 13.85
C LYS A 12 -2.30 -7.31 14.59
N SER A 13 -3.33 -7.21 15.41
CA SER A 13 -3.84 -8.35 16.19
C SER A 13 -4.57 -9.37 15.31
N LEU A 14 -5.46 -8.93 14.41
CA LEU A 14 -6.23 -9.81 13.54
C LEU A 14 -5.34 -10.57 12.54
N LEU A 15 -4.29 -9.92 12.04
CA LEU A 15 -3.46 -10.48 10.97
C LEU A 15 -2.07 -10.89 11.44
N ARG A 16 -1.71 -10.64 12.70
CA ARG A 16 -0.35 -10.87 13.24
C ARG A 16 0.72 -10.22 12.36
N LEU A 17 0.50 -8.97 11.97
CA LEU A 17 1.42 -8.25 11.09
C LEU A 17 2.79 -8.10 11.76
N LYS A 18 3.86 -8.30 10.97
CA LYS A 18 5.24 -8.15 11.44
C LYS A 18 5.67 -6.69 11.60
N THR A 19 4.97 -5.76 10.97
CA THR A 19 5.33 -4.34 10.91
C THR A 19 4.07 -3.47 11.00
N GLU A 20 4.28 -2.15 11.08
CA GLU A 20 3.21 -1.18 11.30
C GLU A 20 2.48 -0.79 10.00
N PRO A 21 1.15 -0.60 10.04
CA PRO A 21 0.43 0.14 8.99
C PRO A 21 1.03 1.55 8.80
N VAL A 22 1.17 1.96 7.54
CA VAL A 22 1.86 3.19 7.12
C VAL A 22 0.82 4.24 6.73
N ALA A 23 0.74 5.32 7.50
CA ALA A 23 -0.06 6.50 7.18
C ALA A 23 0.70 7.43 6.23
N PHE A 24 0.00 7.92 5.20
CA PHE A 24 0.50 8.88 4.22
C PHE A 24 -0.40 10.12 4.16
N ARG A 25 0.21 11.30 4.02
CA ARG A 25 -0.47 12.55 3.68
C ARG A 25 0.39 13.40 2.74
N ARG A 26 -0.23 14.00 1.73
CA ARG A 26 0.33 15.08 0.91
C ARG A 26 0.06 16.42 1.60
N LEU A 27 1.00 17.34 1.52
CA LEU A 27 0.91 18.67 2.08
C LEU A 27 0.99 19.70 0.95
N GLU A 28 0.06 20.66 0.97
CA GLU A 28 0.10 21.77 0.02
C GLU A 28 1.32 22.64 0.25
N LYS A 29 1.68 22.84 1.52
CA LYS A 29 2.76 23.74 1.93
C LYS A 29 3.85 23.00 2.71
N ALA A 30 5.11 23.26 2.38
CA ALA A 30 6.22 22.60 3.05
C ALA A 30 6.31 22.95 4.55
N GLU A 31 5.88 24.15 4.94
CA GLU A 31 5.90 24.64 6.33
C GLU A 31 4.93 23.87 7.24
N GLU A 32 4.00 23.09 6.67
CA GLU A 32 3.12 22.22 7.46
C GLU A 32 3.90 21.08 8.14
N LEU A 33 5.08 20.70 7.62
CA LEU A 33 5.97 19.74 8.27
C LEU A 33 6.45 20.24 9.64
N ASP A 34 6.64 21.54 9.81
CA ASP A 34 7.14 22.13 11.07
C ASP A 34 6.12 22.01 12.22
N LYS A 35 4.85 21.80 11.88
CA LYS A 35 3.76 21.57 12.83
C LYS A 35 3.71 20.13 13.34
N ILE A 36 4.42 19.20 12.68
CA ILE A 36 4.41 17.77 13.00
C ILE A 36 5.64 17.43 13.86
N LYS A 37 5.40 16.96 15.08
CA LYS A 37 6.48 16.64 16.01
C LYS A 37 7.31 15.44 15.55
N ASN A 38 8.64 15.58 15.63
CA ASN A 38 9.64 14.53 15.37
C ASN A 38 9.65 14.01 13.92
N VAL A 39 9.45 14.91 12.95
CA VAL A 39 9.65 14.61 11.53
C VAL A 39 11.15 14.47 11.25
N VAL A 40 11.52 13.32 10.68
CA VAL A 40 12.86 13.03 10.18
C VAL A 40 12.97 13.50 8.73
N ARG A 41 14.03 14.26 8.43
CA ARG A 41 14.43 14.66 7.06
C ARG A 41 15.69 13.89 6.68
N VAL A 42 15.59 12.97 5.73
CA VAL A 42 16.72 12.13 5.30
C VAL A 42 17.76 12.97 4.56
N LYS A 43 18.99 13.03 5.09
CA LYS A 43 20.06 13.92 4.59
C LYS A 43 20.98 13.30 3.53
N ARG A 44 20.97 11.97 3.40
CA ARG A 44 21.71 11.23 2.35
C ARG A 44 20.84 11.04 1.12
N GLY A 45 21.44 10.72 -0.03
CA GLY A 45 20.71 10.24 -1.21
C GLY A 45 19.80 9.05 -0.87
N PHE A 46 18.55 9.07 -1.35
CA PHE A 46 17.57 8.01 -1.13
C PHE A 46 16.49 7.93 -2.21
N THR A 47 15.74 6.83 -2.21
CA THR A 47 14.52 6.66 -3.02
C THR A 47 13.32 6.46 -2.10
N TYR A 48 12.11 6.69 -2.62
CA TYR A 48 10.91 6.44 -1.82
C TYR A 48 10.77 4.97 -1.41
N CYS A 49 11.34 4.03 -2.17
CA CYS A 49 11.34 2.61 -1.83
C CYS A 49 11.87 2.34 -0.41
N GLN A 50 12.76 3.18 0.12
CA GLN A 50 13.31 3.06 1.48
C GLN A 50 12.37 3.60 2.56
N VAL A 51 11.44 4.50 2.21
CA VAL A 51 10.60 5.23 3.16
C VAL A 51 9.62 4.30 3.89
N PRO A 52 8.92 3.35 3.22
CA PRO A 52 8.11 2.36 3.91
C PRO A 52 8.88 1.63 5.00
N PHE A 53 10.15 1.21 4.77
CA PHE A 53 10.98 0.56 5.79
C PHE A 53 11.24 1.46 7.00
N LEU A 54 11.70 2.69 6.75
CA LEU A 54 11.98 3.66 7.81
C LEU A 54 10.74 3.89 8.68
N VAL A 55 9.55 3.81 8.08
CA VAL A 55 8.29 4.01 8.78
C VAL A 55 7.81 2.73 9.46
N ARG A 56 7.53 1.66 8.71
CA ARG A 56 6.85 0.46 9.21
C ARG A 56 7.73 -0.43 10.08
N VAL A 57 9.05 -0.39 9.89
CA VAL A 57 10.03 -1.19 10.64
C VAL A 57 10.73 -0.33 11.68
N MET A 58 11.24 0.85 11.29
CA MET A 58 12.01 1.69 12.20
C MET A 58 11.17 2.70 12.98
N GLY A 59 9.87 2.78 12.70
CA GLY A 59 8.94 3.64 13.42
C GLY A 59 9.16 5.12 13.17
N GLN A 60 9.90 5.54 12.14
CA GLN A 60 10.17 6.95 11.89
C GLN A 60 8.96 7.66 11.28
N THR A 61 8.75 8.92 11.65
CA THR A 61 7.89 9.83 10.91
C THR A 61 8.78 10.59 9.92
N VAL A 62 8.59 10.41 8.62
CA VAL A 62 9.46 10.94 7.57
C VAL A 62 8.72 12.02 6.80
N GLY A 63 9.35 13.19 6.65
CA GLY A 63 8.86 14.30 5.83
C GLY A 63 9.78 14.51 4.64
N ILE A 64 9.21 14.77 3.47
CA ILE A 64 9.97 14.88 2.22
C ILE A 64 9.47 16.08 1.42
N THR A 65 10.39 16.93 0.97
CA THR A 65 10.14 18.01 0.01
C THR A 65 10.99 17.83 -1.24
N LYS A 66 10.73 18.62 -2.29
CA LYS A 66 11.50 18.59 -3.55
C LYS A 66 12.97 19.02 -3.42
N GLN A 67 13.36 19.58 -2.27
CA GLN A 67 14.73 20.00 -1.94
C GLN A 67 15.53 18.88 -1.24
N ASP A 68 14.86 17.84 -0.73
CA ASP A 68 15.56 16.69 -0.15
C ASP A 68 16.28 15.89 -1.24
N PRO A 69 17.36 15.16 -0.89
CA PRO A 69 18.14 14.34 -1.82
C PRO A 69 17.43 13.03 -2.22
N ILE A 70 16.15 13.12 -2.56
CA ILE A 70 15.34 12.00 -3.07
C ILE A 70 15.45 11.89 -4.59
N GLY A 71 15.47 10.67 -5.11
CA GLY A 71 15.53 10.40 -6.56
C GLY A 71 14.44 11.12 -7.35
N VAL A 72 14.82 11.68 -8.52
CA VAL A 72 13.94 12.54 -9.33
C VAL A 72 12.65 11.83 -9.77
N ARG A 73 12.70 10.55 -10.11
CA ARG A 73 11.50 9.72 -10.40
C ARG A 73 10.52 9.76 -9.23
N CYS A 74 10.99 9.53 -8.01
CA CYS A 74 10.16 9.54 -6.81
C CYS A 74 9.52 10.92 -6.57
N THR A 75 10.22 12.01 -6.88
CA THR A 75 9.61 13.35 -6.77
C THR A 75 8.41 13.52 -7.69
N ARG A 76 8.42 12.93 -8.89
CA ARG A 76 7.31 12.98 -9.85
C ARG A 76 6.16 12.06 -9.43
N LEU A 77 6.46 10.85 -8.99
CA LEU A 77 5.45 9.89 -8.56
C LEU A 77 4.68 10.38 -7.33
N HIS A 78 5.33 11.11 -6.42
CA HIS A 78 4.75 11.53 -5.15
C HIS A 78 4.41 13.01 -5.08
N GLY A 79 4.20 13.64 -6.25
CA GLY A 79 3.64 14.98 -6.31
C GLY A 79 4.55 16.08 -5.77
N LEU A 80 5.86 15.85 -5.61
CA LEU A 80 6.80 16.90 -5.22
C LEU A 80 7.27 17.74 -6.42
N ARG A 81 7.11 17.19 -7.63
CA ARG A 81 7.39 17.82 -8.92
C ARG A 81 6.38 17.36 -9.96
N GLU A 82 6.08 18.24 -10.90
CA GLU A 82 5.28 17.87 -12.07
C GLU A 82 6.05 16.89 -12.97
N ALA A 83 5.32 15.93 -13.55
CA ALA A 83 5.85 15.04 -14.58
C ALA A 83 5.69 15.70 -15.96
N SER A 84 6.59 16.63 -16.29
CA SER A 84 6.60 17.26 -17.62
C SER A 84 6.83 16.24 -18.73
N GLU A 85 6.35 16.53 -19.94
CA GLU A 85 6.52 15.66 -21.11
C GLU A 85 8.00 15.32 -21.36
N LYS A 86 8.89 16.32 -21.31
CA LYS A 86 10.34 16.12 -21.40
C LYS A 86 10.87 15.21 -20.29
N GLY A 87 10.34 15.37 -19.07
CA GLY A 87 10.71 14.54 -17.93
C GLY A 87 10.29 13.08 -18.09
N MET A 88 9.09 12.84 -18.62
CA MET A 88 8.58 11.50 -18.92
C MET A 88 9.35 10.85 -20.07
N GLN A 89 9.67 11.59 -21.14
CA GLN A 89 10.48 11.09 -22.26
C GLN A 89 11.89 10.67 -21.79
N ALA A 90 12.56 11.51 -21.02
CA ALA A 90 13.88 11.16 -20.47
C ALA A 90 13.82 9.93 -19.54
N GLU A 91 12.74 9.78 -18.77
CA GLU A 91 12.54 8.58 -17.95
C GLU A 91 12.27 7.34 -18.82
N ALA A 92 11.45 7.48 -19.86
CA ALA A 92 11.14 6.42 -20.81
C ALA A 92 12.38 5.90 -21.54
N GLU A 93 13.29 6.77 -21.97
CA GLU A 93 14.57 6.40 -22.59
C GLU A 93 15.49 5.60 -21.65
N MET A 94 15.46 5.89 -20.35
CA MET A 94 16.21 5.11 -19.36
C MET A 94 15.54 3.76 -19.11
N LEU A 95 14.22 3.79 -18.98
CA LEU A 95 13.38 2.62 -18.73
C LEU A 95 13.39 1.62 -19.89
N SER A 96 13.53 2.07 -21.13
CA SER A 96 13.67 1.21 -22.31
C SER A 96 15.01 0.47 -22.40
N LYS A 97 15.98 0.86 -21.57
CA LYS A 97 17.28 0.19 -21.45
C LYS A 97 17.34 -0.75 -20.25
N THR A 98 16.25 -0.81 -19.47
CA THR A 98 16.21 -1.54 -18.19
C THR A 98 15.00 -2.46 -18.10
N TRP A 99 13.78 -1.91 -18.11
CA TRP A 99 12.55 -2.64 -17.80
C TRP A 99 11.61 -2.87 -18.99
N PHE A 100 11.72 -2.06 -20.05
CA PHE A 100 10.83 -2.14 -21.21
C PHE A 100 11.63 -2.35 -22.49
N GLY A 101 11.01 -2.98 -23.48
CA GLY A 101 11.67 -3.31 -24.76
C GLY A 101 11.88 -2.12 -25.70
N SER A 102 11.22 -0.98 -25.44
CA SER A 102 11.26 0.18 -26.33
C SER A 102 10.99 1.50 -25.57
N PRO A 103 11.54 2.64 -26.03
CA PRO A 103 11.18 3.97 -25.51
C PRO A 103 9.68 4.25 -25.63
N GLU A 104 9.03 3.75 -26.68
CA GLU A 104 7.60 3.92 -26.92
C GLU A 104 6.75 3.24 -25.84
N ASP A 105 7.06 1.99 -25.49
CA ASP A 105 6.34 1.27 -24.43
C ASP A 105 6.66 1.84 -23.05
N ALA A 106 7.91 2.25 -22.82
CA ALA A 106 8.28 2.94 -21.60
C ALA A 106 7.53 4.28 -21.45
N LEU A 107 7.30 5.01 -22.55
CA LEU A 107 6.54 6.25 -22.54
C LEU A 107 5.04 6.02 -22.32
N LYS A 108 4.46 4.95 -22.88
CA LYS A 108 3.08 4.53 -22.56
C LYS A 108 2.95 4.25 -21.06
N GLN A 109 3.89 3.49 -20.50
CA GLN A 109 3.93 3.23 -19.06
C GLN A 109 3.98 4.52 -18.25
N GLN A 110 4.85 5.48 -18.64
CA GLN A 110 4.92 6.78 -17.96
C GLN A 110 3.59 7.54 -18.02
N ARG A 111 2.87 7.50 -19.15
CA ARG A 111 1.59 8.19 -19.31
C ARG A 111 0.46 7.54 -18.50
N GLU A 112 0.47 6.22 -18.35
CA GLU A 112 -0.52 5.46 -17.57
C GLU A 112 -0.20 5.45 -16.07
N THR A 113 1.04 5.75 -15.67
CA THR A 113 1.46 5.74 -14.27
C THR A 113 0.66 6.76 -13.44
N PRO A 114 -0.10 6.32 -12.42
CA PRO A 114 -0.78 7.25 -11.52
C PRO A 114 0.25 8.05 -10.72
N ARG A 115 0.02 9.35 -10.56
CA ARG A 115 0.89 10.26 -9.80
C ARG A 115 0.05 11.04 -8.83
N LEU A 116 0.63 11.34 -7.66
CA LEU A 116 -0.01 12.25 -6.73
C LEU A 116 -0.10 13.65 -7.34
N PRO A 117 -1.19 14.40 -7.11
CA PRO A 117 -1.26 15.82 -7.43
C PRO A 117 -0.09 16.58 -6.83
N VAL A 118 0.33 17.67 -7.49
CA VAL A 118 1.50 18.42 -7.05
C VAL A 118 1.22 19.13 -5.73
N GLY A 119 2.11 18.96 -4.76
CA GLY A 119 2.22 19.70 -3.50
C GLY A 119 3.68 20.04 -3.19
N GLU A 120 3.91 20.72 -2.08
CA GLU A 120 5.26 21.09 -1.67
C GLU A 120 5.95 20.03 -0.80
N ALA A 121 5.17 19.19 -0.11
CA ALA A 121 5.69 18.15 0.75
C ALA A 121 4.79 16.91 0.83
N ILE A 122 5.37 15.82 1.33
CA ILE A 122 4.66 14.63 1.78
C ILE A 122 5.16 14.24 3.17
N VAL A 123 4.30 13.63 3.96
CA VAL A 123 4.64 13.11 5.29
C VAL A 123 4.09 11.69 5.45
N ILE A 124 4.94 10.83 6.02
CA ILE A 124 4.67 9.41 6.18
C ILE A 124 5.00 9.03 7.62
N SER A 125 4.13 8.27 8.28
CA SER A 125 4.29 7.91 9.69
C SER A 125 3.68 6.54 9.97
N PRO A 126 4.11 5.80 11.01
CA PRO A 126 3.32 4.68 11.49
C PRO A 126 1.94 5.20 11.89
N LEU A 127 0.89 4.49 11.48
CA LEU A 127 -0.50 4.90 11.70
C LEU A 127 -0.80 5.10 13.19
N TYR A 128 -0.23 4.26 14.05
CA TYR A 128 -0.46 4.32 15.49
C TYR A 128 0.04 5.62 16.16
N LYS A 129 0.93 6.38 15.49
CA LYS A 129 1.47 7.62 16.05
C LYS A 129 0.54 8.82 15.94
N GLU A 130 -0.55 8.72 15.17
CA GLU A 130 -1.58 9.76 15.06
C GLU A 130 -1.01 11.16 14.76
N LYS A 131 0.02 11.22 13.90
CA LYS A 131 0.76 12.47 13.63
C LYS A 131 -0.02 13.47 12.79
N PHE A 132 -0.94 12.97 11.99
CA PHE A 132 -1.79 13.70 11.07
C PHE A 132 -2.95 12.79 10.68
N GLU A 133 -3.99 13.40 10.10
CA GLU A 133 -5.11 12.65 9.52
C GLU A 133 -4.68 12.06 8.17
N PRO A 134 -4.61 10.72 8.01
CA PRO A 134 -4.09 10.10 6.80
C PRO A 134 -5.02 10.32 5.61
N GLU A 135 -4.45 10.32 4.40
CA GLU A 135 -5.21 10.28 3.14
C GLU A 135 -5.16 8.91 2.49
N VAL A 136 -4.10 8.15 2.77
CA VAL A 136 -3.94 6.74 2.40
C VAL A 136 -3.25 6.01 3.54
N VAL A 137 -3.66 4.77 3.79
CA VAL A 137 -2.96 3.85 4.68
C VAL A 137 -2.51 2.62 3.90
N SER A 138 -1.20 2.39 3.88
CA SER A 138 -0.60 1.20 3.26
C SER A 138 -0.29 0.14 4.32
N ILE A 139 -0.70 -1.09 4.05
CA ILE A 139 -0.43 -2.26 4.88
C ILE A 139 0.32 -3.26 4.00
N TYR A 140 1.53 -3.64 4.42
CA TYR A 140 2.19 -4.78 3.80
C TYR A 140 2.12 -6.00 4.70
N GLY A 141 1.98 -7.15 4.07
CA GLY A 141 1.92 -8.45 4.68
C GLY A 141 1.94 -9.52 3.60
N ASN A 142 1.89 -10.79 4.00
CA ASN A 142 1.89 -11.86 3.03
C ASN A 142 0.54 -11.97 2.28
N PRO A 143 0.48 -12.68 1.13
CA PRO A 143 -0.75 -12.79 0.36
C PRO A 143 -1.95 -13.28 1.16
N ALA A 144 -1.77 -14.17 2.14
CA ALA A 144 -2.85 -14.63 3.00
C ALA A 144 -3.39 -13.52 3.93
N GLN A 145 -2.52 -12.70 4.51
CA GLN A 145 -2.90 -11.57 5.35
C GLN A 145 -3.67 -10.52 4.53
N ILE A 146 -3.17 -10.19 3.35
CA ILE A 146 -3.81 -9.19 2.47
C ILE A 146 -5.12 -9.71 1.88
N MET A 147 -5.20 -11.01 1.55
CA MET A 147 -6.45 -11.64 1.15
C MET A 147 -7.52 -11.53 2.25
N MET A 148 -7.16 -11.71 3.53
CA MET A 148 -8.10 -11.52 4.63
C MET A 148 -8.64 -10.08 4.71
N ILE A 149 -7.80 -9.06 4.48
CA ILE A 149 -8.23 -7.66 4.41
C ILE A 149 -9.28 -7.49 3.30
N LEU A 150 -8.98 -7.98 2.09
CA LEU A 150 -9.88 -7.87 0.95
C LEU A 150 -11.20 -8.61 1.19
N CYS A 151 -11.15 -9.83 1.73
CA CYS A 151 -12.35 -10.57 2.14
C CYS A 151 -13.15 -9.83 3.22
N GLY A 152 -12.48 -9.14 4.15
CA GLY A 152 -13.12 -8.24 5.11
C GLY A 152 -13.93 -7.15 4.41
N LEU A 153 -13.34 -6.46 3.43
CA LEU A 153 -14.07 -5.46 2.64
C LEU A 153 -15.29 -6.08 1.94
N GLN A 154 -15.13 -7.24 1.30
CA GLN A 154 -16.22 -7.95 0.60
C GLN A 154 -17.35 -8.34 1.55
N LYS A 155 -17.03 -8.74 2.78
CA LYS A 155 -18.02 -9.20 3.76
C LYS A 155 -19.00 -8.10 4.16
N GLU A 156 -18.55 -6.85 4.15
CA GLU A 156 -19.41 -5.69 4.41
C GLU A 156 -20.10 -5.21 3.15
N LYS A 157 -19.37 -5.11 2.04
CA LYS A 157 -19.90 -4.63 0.76
C LYS A 157 -19.12 -5.26 -0.39
N TYR A 158 -19.84 -5.98 -1.23
CA TYR A 158 -19.24 -6.58 -2.43
C TYR A 158 -18.79 -5.52 -3.43
N GLU A 159 -17.56 -5.64 -3.93
CA GLU A 159 -17.03 -4.90 -5.07
C GLU A 159 -16.03 -5.77 -5.83
N ARG A 160 -16.11 -5.79 -7.16
CA ARG A 160 -15.05 -6.40 -7.97
C ARG A 160 -13.89 -5.41 -8.10
N PHE A 161 -12.84 -5.61 -7.31
CA PHE A 161 -11.64 -4.77 -7.36
C PHE A 161 -10.84 -4.98 -8.65
N HIS A 162 -10.22 -3.91 -9.13
CA HIS A 162 -9.26 -3.93 -10.23
C HIS A 162 -7.92 -3.46 -9.70
N PHE A 163 -6.87 -4.22 -10.01
CA PHE A 163 -5.51 -3.92 -9.62
C PHE A 163 -4.64 -3.87 -10.88
N PHE A 164 -3.63 -3.01 -10.85
CA PHE A 164 -2.78 -2.73 -12.00
C PHE A 164 -1.37 -3.24 -11.74
N PHE A 165 -0.63 -3.45 -12.82
CA PHE A 165 0.78 -3.78 -12.77
C PHE A 165 1.50 -3.06 -13.91
N ILE A 166 2.27 -2.03 -13.57
CA ILE A 166 3.01 -1.21 -14.55
C ILE A 166 4.50 -1.59 -14.65
N GLY A 167 4.92 -2.69 -14.01
CA GLY A 167 6.33 -3.10 -13.95
C GLY A 167 7.07 -2.42 -12.80
N GLU A 168 8.01 -1.51 -13.12
CA GLU A 168 8.63 -0.68 -12.08
C GLU A 168 7.64 0.42 -11.68
N GLY A 169 7.34 0.51 -10.38
CA GLY A 169 6.54 1.60 -9.81
C GLY A 169 5.45 1.14 -8.88
N ALA A 170 5.68 0.11 -8.06
CA ALA A 170 4.65 -0.46 -7.18
C ALA A 170 4.03 0.55 -6.19
N CYS A 171 4.78 1.59 -5.78
CA CYS A 171 4.24 2.71 -5.01
C CYS A 171 3.22 3.56 -5.80
N ALA A 172 3.28 3.57 -7.13
CA ALA A 172 2.25 4.16 -7.97
C ALA A 172 1.00 3.27 -8.01
N ASP A 173 1.15 1.97 -8.30
CA ASP A 173 0.03 1.01 -8.37
C ASP A 173 -0.69 0.79 -7.03
N SER A 174 -0.03 1.08 -5.91
CA SER A 174 -0.63 1.06 -4.57
C SER A 174 -1.00 2.47 -4.10
N LEU A 175 -0.04 3.20 -3.52
CA LEU A 175 -0.27 4.48 -2.85
C LEU A 175 -0.89 5.53 -3.79
N ALA A 176 -0.28 5.79 -4.95
CA ALA A 176 -0.78 6.84 -5.84
C ALA A 176 -2.15 6.47 -6.41
N GLN A 177 -2.34 5.22 -6.85
CA GLN A 177 -3.60 4.71 -7.36
C GLN A 177 -4.73 4.82 -6.32
N CYS A 178 -4.45 4.43 -5.07
CA CYS A 178 -5.40 4.57 -3.98
C CYS A 178 -5.76 6.04 -3.72
N TYR A 179 -4.75 6.93 -3.70
CA TYR A 179 -4.96 8.36 -3.48
C TYR A 179 -5.86 8.97 -4.57
N VAL A 180 -5.54 8.74 -5.85
CA VAL A 180 -6.23 9.42 -6.96
C VAL A 180 -7.63 8.88 -7.21
N THR A 181 -7.88 7.60 -6.90
CA THR A 181 -9.19 6.98 -7.14
C THR A 181 -10.09 6.94 -5.91
N GLY A 182 -9.52 7.11 -4.71
CA GLY A 182 -10.25 6.89 -3.45
C GLY A 182 -10.72 5.44 -3.28
N LYS A 183 -10.08 4.48 -3.95
CA LYS A 183 -10.42 3.05 -3.88
C LYS A 183 -9.24 2.21 -3.36
N PRO A 184 -9.50 1.04 -2.75
CA PRO A 184 -8.46 0.07 -2.42
C PRO A 184 -7.58 -0.26 -3.63
N ALA A 185 -6.26 -0.25 -3.43
CA ALA A 185 -5.29 -0.58 -4.45
C ALA A 185 -4.29 -1.61 -3.93
N LEU A 186 -3.95 -2.60 -4.75
CA LEU A 186 -3.02 -3.68 -4.42
C LEU A 186 -1.84 -3.58 -5.37
N ALA A 187 -0.63 -3.71 -4.86
CA ALA A 187 0.56 -3.83 -5.68
C ALA A 187 1.43 -4.99 -5.23
N ILE A 188 2.07 -5.62 -6.22
CA ILE A 188 3.23 -6.47 -5.99
C ILE A 188 4.42 -5.53 -5.84
N PRO A 189 5.17 -5.56 -4.72
CA PRO A 189 6.33 -4.70 -4.54
C PRO A 189 7.29 -4.84 -5.72
N CYS A 190 7.97 -3.77 -6.12
CA CYS A 190 8.90 -3.81 -7.26
C CYS A 190 10.33 -4.18 -6.82
N PHE A 191 11.25 -4.26 -7.78
CA PHE A 191 12.67 -4.50 -7.49
C PHE A 191 13.26 -3.47 -6.53
N GLY A 192 12.87 -2.20 -6.65
CA GLY A 192 13.36 -1.13 -5.77
C GLY A 192 12.88 -1.27 -4.33
N GLU A 193 11.60 -1.61 -4.12
CA GLU A 193 11.05 -1.86 -2.77
C GLU A 193 11.72 -3.06 -2.08
N ARG A 194 12.15 -4.08 -2.83
CA ARG A 194 12.93 -5.20 -2.27
C ARG A 194 14.38 -4.80 -2.01
N SER A 195 15.11 -4.43 -3.05
CA SER A 195 16.56 -4.19 -3.00
C SER A 195 16.96 -3.03 -2.07
N MET A 196 16.17 -1.96 -2.03
CA MET A 196 16.46 -0.77 -1.22
C MET A 196 15.56 -0.66 0.00
N GLY A 197 14.30 -1.08 -0.13
CA GLY A 197 13.27 -1.00 0.91
C GLY A 197 13.15 -2.23 1.79
N GLN A 198 13.88 -3.31 1.50
CA GLN A 198 13.85 -4.57 2.26
C GLN A 198 12.45 -5.16 2.44
N VAL A 199 11.53 -4.91 1.49
CA VAL A 199 10.26 -5.64 1.45
C VAL A 199 10.58 -7.11 1.13
N ALA A 200 10.01 -8.03 1.90
CA ALA A 200 10.31 -9.45 1.73
C ALA A 200 9.65 -10.03 0.47
N ASP A 201 10.20 -11.14 -0.05
CA ASP A 201 9.67 -11.79 -1.26
C ASP A 201 8.24 -12.30 -1.08
N ASP A 202 7.90 -12.67 0.16
CA ASP A 202 6.57 -13.14 0.54
C ASP A 202 5.62 -12.00 0.97
N GLU A 203 5.98 -10.73 0.80
CA GLU A 203 5.13 -9.58 1.09
C GLU A 203 4.49 -8.98 -0.18
N ILE A 204 3.24 -8.58 -0.05
CA ILE A 204 2.52 -7.69 -0.97
C ILE A 204 1.94 -6.51 -0.20
N VAL A 205 1.59 -5.42 -0.90
CA VAL A 205 1.06 -4.21 -0.27
C VAL A 205 -0.37 -3.92 -0.74
N VAL A 206 -1.24 -3.59 0.22
CA VAL A 206 -2.54 -2.98 -0.06
C VAL A 206 -2.54 -1.55 0.49
N ALA A 207 -2.98 -0.60 -0.32
CA ALA A 207 -3.27 0.77 0.06
C ALA A 207 -4.79 0.94 0.17
N LEU A 208 -5.23 1.53 1.28
CA LEU A 208 -6.65 1.74 1.60
C LEU A 208 -6.92 3.22 1.87
N PRO A 209 -8.04 3.76 1.39
CA PRO A 209 -8.58 5.01 1.90
C PRO A 209 -8.89 4.90 3.40
N PRO A 210 -8.73 5.95 4.21
CA PRO A 210 -8.98 5.90 5.66
C PRO A 210 -10.37 5.37 6.03
N GLY A 211 -11.39 5.75 5.26
CA GLY A 211 -12.78 5.29 5.46
C GLY A 211 -12.99 3.79 5.22
N GLU A 212 -12.04 3.09 4.61
CA GLU A 212 -12.12 1.66 4.33
C GLU A 212 -11.54 0.77 5.44
N LEU A 213 -10.82 1.38 6.40
CA LEU A 213 -10.11 0.64 7.45
C LEU A 213 -11.07 -0.04 8.42
N GLU A 214 -12.06 0.69 8.95
CA GLU A 214 -13.09 0.13 9.83
C GLU A 214 -13.94 -0.92 9.10
N ARG A 215 -14.21 -0.72 7.79
CA ARG A 215 -14.94 -1.70 6.96
C ARG A 215 -14.17 -3.01 6.86
N ALA A 216 -12.87 -2.96 6.55
CA ALA A 216 -12.03 -4.14 6.47
C ALA A 216 -11.99 -4.90 7.80
N ILE A 217 -11.79 -4.18 8.91
CA ILE A 217 -11.72 -4.79 10.25
C ILE A 217 -13.05 -5.44 10.64
N SER A 218 -14.17 -4.73 10.49
CA SER A 218 -15.50 -5.26 10.81
C SER A 218 -15.78 -6.54 10.02
N GLY A 219 -15.49 -6.55 8.72
CA GLY A 219 -15.67 -7.73 7.90
C GLY A 219 -14.77 -8.90 8.30
N MET A 220 -13.50 -8.65 8.61
CA MET A 220 -12.59 -9.69 9.13
C MET A 220 -13.09 -10.26 10.46
N GLN A 221 -13.61 -9.43 11.37
CA GLN A 221 -14.20 -9.91 12.62
C GLN A 221 -15.46 -10.76 12.39
N LYS A 222 -16.32 -10.39 11.43
CA LYS A 222 -17.49 -11.19 11.04
C LYS A 222 -17.08 -12.55 10.46
N LEU A 223 -16.04 -12.58 9.62
CA LEU A 223 -15.47 -13.82 9.07
C LEU A 223 -14.84 -14.70 10.16
N ALA A 224 -14.14 -14.10 11.12
CA ALA A 224 -13.49 -14.83 12.21
C ALA A 224 -14.49 -15.59 13.10
N LYS A 225 -15.72 -15.07 13.28
CA LYS A 225 -16.80 -15.74 14.03
C LYS A 225 -17.24 -17.07 13.42
N ILE A 226 -17.06 -17.24 12.12
CA ILE A 226 -17.40 -18.47 11.38
C ILE A 226 -16.16 -19.27 10.97
N GLY A 227 -15.01 -18.99 11.59
CA GLY A 227 -13.77 -19.76 11.42
C GLY A 227 -12.82 -19.23 10.32
N PHE A 228 -13.25 -18.30 9.47
CA PHE A 228 -12.38 -17.68 8.46
C PHE A 228 -11.55 -16.55 9.08
N LYS A 229 -10.35 -16.87 9.55
CA LYS A 229 -9.41 -15.93 10.19
C LYS A 229 -7.96 -16.23 9.85
N TYR A 230 -7.09 -15.27 10.14
CA TYR A 230 -5.65 -15.48 10.12
C TYR A 230 -5.13 -15.89 11.52
N PRO A 231 -4.15 -16.81 11.65
CA PRO A 231 -3.56 -17.60 10.57
C PRO A 231 -4.55 -18.63 10.01
N ILE A 232 -4.42 -18.91 8.71
CA ILE A 232 -5.27 -19.89 8.01
C ILE A 232 -4.89 -21.29 8.48
N SER A 233 -5.87 -22.06 8.95
CA SER A 233 -5.68 -23.46 9.32
C SER A 233 -5.58 -24.34 8.07
N PHE A 234 -4.60 -25.25 8.06
CA PHE A 234 -4.42 -26.22 6.98
C PHE A 234 -5.09 -27.54 7.36
N ILE A 235 -5.98 -28.03 6.51
CA ILE A 235 -6.55 -29.39 6.63
C ILE A 235 -5.70 -30.44 5.88
N GLY A 236 -4.78 -29.99 5.02
CA GLY A 236 -3.89 -30.84 4.21
C GLY A 236 -4.48 -31.16 2.83
N GLY A 237 -3.62 -31.22 1.80
CA GLY A 237 -4.06 -31.40 0.41
C GLY A 237 -4.66 -32.77 0.08
N LEU A 238 -4.52 -33.76 0.97
CA LEU A 238 -5.08 -35.11 0.82
C LEU A 238 -6.37 -35.33 1.63
N ALA A 239 -6.81 -34.34 2.41
CA ALA A 239 -8.02 -34.47 3.21
C ALA A 239 -9.29 -34.34 2.35
N ASP A 240 -10.33 -35.14 2.65
CA ASP A 240 -11.68 -34.95 2.10
C ASP A 240 -12.36 -33.76 2.82
N PRO A 241 -12.63 -32.64 2.13
CA PRO A 241 -13.20 -31.47 2.76
C PRO A 241 -14.73 -31.55 2.87
N THR A 242 -15.40 -32.58 2.32
CA THR A 242 -16.86 -32.66 2.22
C THR A 242 -17.56 -32.44 3.56
N SER A 243 -17.10 -33.11 4.62
CA SER A 243 -17.71 -32.98 5.96
C SER A 243 -17.56 -31.59 6.57
N VAL A 244 -16.45 -30.90 6.29
CA VAL A 244 -16.19 -29.52 6.73
C VAL A 244 -17.02 -28.54 5.90
N LEU A 245 -17.05 -28.74 4.57
CA LEU A 245 -17.77 -27.86 3.64
C LEU A 245 -19.28 -27.95 3.81
N ALA A 246 -19.83 -29.11 4.21
CA ALA A 246 -21.26 -29.28 4.47
C ALA A 246 -21.80 -28.32 5.55
N GLN A 247 -20.92 -27.78 6.41
CA GLN A 247 -21.28 -26.74 7.40
C GLN A 247 -21.58 -25.38 6.77
N PHE A 248 -21.02 -25.11 5.58
CA PHE A 248 -21.12 -23.83 4.88
C PHE A 248 -21.95 -23.92 3.60
N TYR A 249 -21.93 -25.09 2.95
CA TYR A 249 -22.61 -25.40 1.70
C TYR A 249 -23.47 -26.65 1.92
N PRO A 250 -24.71 -26.52 2.43
CA PRO A 250 -25.60 -27.65 2.60
C PRO A 250 -25.79 -28.35 1.25
N ALA A 251 -25.83 -29.69 1.26
CA ALA A 251 -26.03 -30.47 0.05
C ALA A 251 -27.30 -29.98 -0.66
N GLN A 252 -27.17 -29.55 -1.92
CA GLN A 252 -28.34 -29.38 -2.76
C GLN A 252 -28.93 -30.78 -2.95
N ASP A 253 -30.16 -30.97 -2.50
CA ASP A 253 -30.88 -32.23 -2.68
C ASP A 253 -30.72 -32.72 -4.13
N LYS A 254 -30.25 -33.95 -4.28
CA LYS A 254 -30.21 -34.65 -5.56
C LYS A 254 -31.66 -34.75 -6.06
N LYS A 255 -32.07 -33.86 -6.96
CA LYS A 255 -33.24 -34.07 -7.82
C LYS A 255 -32.91 -35.09 -8.89
#